data_AF-A0A8J8CLG8-F1
#
_entry.id   AF-A0A8J8CLG8-F1
#
_cell.length_a   1.000
_cell.length_b   1.000
_cell.length_c   1.000
_cell.angle_alpha   90.00
_cell.angle_beta   90.00
_cell.angle_gamma   90.00
#
_symmetry.space_group_name_H-M   'P 1'
#
loop_
_entity.id
_entity.type
_entity.pdbx_description
1 polymer ?
#
loop_
_entity_poly.entity_id
_entity_poly.type
_entity_poly.pdbx_seq_one_letter_code
_entity_poly.pdbx_strand_id
1 'polypeptide(L)'
;MVDQKIQDAFTSISSYIADLERKLVEKQKEMDEKLSNVDALKQEKDSAAERLRKMEQEMAELSSVYEDLKGRKDVEINLQEVMKLYVILTEQVLDGSSHIKLLTLLHGNKEYMTKDELSKASGIQPAATLRAIFELRNNGLVSYEDVGEKVKLIRRLFD
;
A
#
# COMPACT_ATOMS: atom_id res chain seq x y z
N MET A 1 20.86 50.33 46.83
CA MET A 1 20.23 50.39 45.48
C MET A 1 21.00 49.60 44.42
N VAL A 2 22.33 49.60 44.43
CA VAL A 2 23.14 48.83 43.44
C VAL A 2 23.02 47.31 43.65
N ASP A 3 23.08 46.83 44.89
CA ASP A 3 22.97 45.40 45.19
C ASP A 3 21.64 44.76 44.77
N GLN A 4 20.54 45.49 44.91
CA GLN A 4 19.22 44.98 44.53
C GLN A 4 19.06 44.82 43.02
N LYS A 5 19.62 45.76 42.23
CA LYS A 5 19.68 45.62 40.76
C LYS A 5 20.55 44.45 40.31
N ILE A 6 21.64 44.18 41.03
CA ILE A 6 22.51 43.02 40.75
C ILE A 6 21.77 41.73 41.08
N GLN A 7 21.02 41.70 42.18
CA GLN A 7 20.24 40.56 42.61
C GLN A 7 19.10 40.24 41.62
N ASP A 8 18.37 41.27 41.17
CA ASP A 8 17.32 41.14 40.14
C ASP A 8 17.89 40.62 38.81
N ALA A 9 19.06 41.12 38.40
CA ALA A 9 19.76 40.64 37.21
C ALA A 9 20.16 39.17 37.34
N PHE A 10 20.66 38.75 38.51
CA PHE A 10 21.03 37.35 38.76
C PHE A 10 19.82 36.42 38.70
N THR A 11 18.68 36.84 39.26
CA THR A 11 17.42 36.09 39.19
C THR A 11 16.90 35.99 37.77
N SER A 12 16.96 37.08 36.99
CA SER A 12 16.56 37.08 35.57
C SER A 12 17.45 36.16 34.73
N ILE A 13 18.77 36.19 34.94
CA ILE A 13 19.72 35.30 34.26
C ILE A 13 19.46 33.84 34.64
N SER A 14 19.24 33.55 35.93
CA SER A 14 18.96 32.19 36.40
C SER A 14 17.65 31.64 35.80
N SER A 15 16.61 32.48 35.71
CA SER A 15 15.36 32.11 35.05
C SER A 15 15.55 31.86 33.55
N TYR A 16 16.41 32.63 32.89
CA TYR A 16 16.70 32.45 31.47
C TYR A 16 17.51 31.18 31.21
N ILE A 17 18.47 30.85 32.07
CA ILE A 17 19.22 29.58 32.01
C ILE A 17 18.26 28.39 32.17
N ALA A 18 17.35 28.43 33.15
CA ALA A 18 16.38 27.37 33.36
C ALA A 18 15.42 27.19 32.15
N ASP A 19 15.01 28.27 31.50
CA ASP A 19 14.18 28.21 30.29
C ASP A 19 14.96 27.64 29.09
N LEU A 20 16.24 27.99 28.95
CA LEU A 20 17.12 27.42 27.93
C LEU A 20 17.35 25.93 28.14
N GLU A 21 17.58 25.49 29.38
CA GLU A 21 17.74 24.07 29.72
C GLU A 21 16.47 23.28 29.38
N ARG A 22 15.28 23.82 29.71
CA ARG A 22 14.00 23.19 29.32
C ARG A 22 13.87 23.07 27.81
N LYS A 23 14.13 24.14 27.06
CA LYS A 23 14.07 24.13 25.59
C LYS A 23 15.06 23.15 24.97
N LEU A 24 16.23 22.99 25.56
CA LEU A 24 17.25 22.05 25.08
C LEU A 24 16.79 20.60 25.26
N VAL A 25 16.18 20.28 26.40
CA VAL A 25 15.60 18.95 26.65
C VAL A 25 14.43 18.67 25.69
N GLU A 26 13.53 19.62 25.47
CA GLU A 26 12.42 19.48 24.51
C GLU A 26 12.92 19.25 23.09
N LYS A 27 13.93 20.02 22.66
CA LYS A 27 14.53 19.87 21.32
C LYS A 27 15.28 18.55 21.16
N GLN A 28 15.95 18.07 22.20
CA GLN A 28 16.58 16.75 22.18
C GLN A 28 15.53 15.66 21.99
N LYS A 29 14.41 15.72 22.72
CA LYS A 29 13.32 14.76 22.58
C LYS A 29 12.68 14.77 21.19
N GLU A 30 12.41 15.95 20.63
CA GLU A 30 11.90 16.08 19.26
C GLU A 30 12.88 15.49 18.22
N MET A 31 14.18 15.66 18.44
CA MET A 31 15.21 15.14 17.56
C MET A 31 15.28 13.60 17.62
N ASP A 32 15.20 13.03 18.82
CA ASP A 32 15.18 11.57 19.02
C ASP A 32 13.94 10.93 18.37
N GLU A 33 12.77 11.56 18.51
CA GLU A 33 11.53 11.12 17.85
C GLU A 33 11.65 11.18 16.31
N LYS A 34 12.24 12.26 15.78
CA LYS A 34 12.48 12.39 14.33
C LYS A 34 13.47 11.36 13.81
N LEU A 35 14.55 11.09 14.54
CA LEU A 35 15.52 10.04 14.21
C LEU A 35 14.84 8.67 14.13
N SER A 36 14.02 8.33 15.13
CA SER A 36 13.26 7.08 15.12
C SER A 36 12.31 6.97 13.92
N ASN A 37 11.63 8.05 13.55
CA ASN A 37 10.77 8.08 12.37
C ASN A 37 11.55 7.93 11.05
N VAL A 38 12.73 8.54 10.95
CA VAL A 38 13.60 8.41 9.78
C VAL A 38 14.08 6.97 9.63
N ASP A 39 14.44 6.30 10.72
CA ASP A 39 14.85 4.90 10.68
C ASP A 39 13.71 3.98 10.25
N ALA A 40 12.49 4.21 10.74
CA ALA A 40 11.30 3.47 10.32
C ALA A 40 11.00 3.66 8.82
N LEU A 41 11.03 4.90 8.33
CA LEU A 41 10.82 5.20 6.91
C LEU A 41 11.91 4.60 6.02
N LYS A 42 13.15 4.54 6.52
CA LYS A 42 14.26 3.92 5.79
C LYS A 42 14.06 2.41 5.66
N GLN A 43 13.64 1.73 6.72
CA GLN A 43 13.30 0.30 6.67
C GLN A 43 12.15 0.01 5.71
N GLU A 44 11.10 0.84 5.72
CA GLU A 44 9.97 0.69 4.80
C GLU A 44 10.41 0.87 3.33
N LYS A 45 11.24 1.87 3.07
CA LYS A 45 11.84 2.11 1.75
C LYS A 45 12.67 0.91 1.29
N ASP A 46 13.53 0.37 2.14
CA ASP A 46 14.41 -0.74 1.80
C ASP A 46 13.59 -2.01 1.52
N SER A 47 12.57 -2.29 2.32
CA SER A 47 11.63 -3.40 2.07
C SER A 47 10.87 -3.24 0.74
N ALA A 48 10.40 -2.02 0.43
CA ALA A 48 9.73 -1.75 -0.83
C ALA A 48 10.67 -1.95 -2.04
N ALA A 49 11.93 -1.54 -1.92
CA ALA A 49 12.94 -1.73 -2.97
C ALA A 49 13.23 -3.22 -3.21
N GLU A 50 13.28 -4.03 -2.16
CA GLU A 50 13.49 -5.47 -2.27
C GLU A 50 12.31 -6.17 -2.96
N ARG A 51 11.07 -5.78 -2.63
CA ARG A 51 9.87 -6.27 -3.32
C ARG A 51 9.88 -5.92 -4.81
N LEU A 52 10.29 -4.69 -5.16
CA LEU A 52 10.40 -4.26 -6.55
C LEU A 52 11.40 -5.11 -7.33
N ARG A 53 12.59 -5.36 -6.77
CA ARG A 53 13.62 -6.19 -7.41
C ARG A 53 13.15 -7.62 -7.65
N LYS A 54 12.45 -8.20 -6.67
CA LYS A 54 11.89 -9.54 -6.83
C LYS A 54 10.87 -9.59 -7.98
N MET A 55 10.02 -8.57 -8.08
CA MET A 55 9.06 -8.44 -9.18
C MET A 55 9.74 -8.30 -10.55
N GLU A 56 10.80 -7.50 -10.64
CA GLU A 56 11.58 -7.35 -11.88
C GLU A 56 12.20 -8.69 -12.32
N GLN A 57 12.74 -9.47 -11.37
CA GLN A 57 13.29 -10.79 -11.66
C GLN A 57 12.23 -11.77 -12.16
N GLU A 58 11.08 -11.83 -11.47
CA GLU A 58 9.97 -12.71 -11.86
C GLU A 58 9.37 -12.31 -13.23
N MET A 59 9.32 -11.00 -13.56
CA MET A 59 8.90 -10.53 -14.89
C MET A 59 9.92 -10.89 -15.98
N ALA A 60 11.21 -10.88 -15.68
CA ALA A 60 12.25 -11.30 -16.61
C ALA A 60 12.14 -12.80 -16.91
N GLU A 61 11.92 -13.63 -15.88
CA GLU A 61 11.65 -15.06 -16.04
C GLU A 61 10.39 -15.31 -16.89
N LEU A 62 9.31 -14.55 -16.63
CA LEU A 62 8.08 -14.62 -17.42
C LEU A 62 8.30 -14.26 -18.90
N SER A 63 9.09 -13.22 -19.16
CA SER A 63 9.40 -12.78 -20.53
C SER A 63 10.19 -13.85 -21.28
N SER A 64 11.13 -14.52 -20.62
CA SER A 64 11.88 -15.65 -21.19
C SER A 64 10.95 -16.81 -21.54
N VAL A 65 10.05 -17.19 -20.62
CA VAL A 65 9.07 -18.26 -20.86
C VAL A 65 8.15 -17.91 -22.02
N TYR A 66 7.72 -16.65 -22.13
CA TYR A 66 6.89 -16.18 -23.24
C TYR A 66 7.62 -16.25 -24.59
N GLU A 67 8.89 -15.85 -24.65
CA GLU A 67 9.72 -15.97 -25.85
C GLU A 67 9.91 -17.44 -26.27
N ASP A 68 10.15 -18.34 -25.31
CA ASP A 68 10.28 -19.78 -25.55
C ASP A 68 8.99 -20.41 -26.08
N LEU A 69 7.84 -19.93 -25.61
CA LEU A 69 6.52 -20.39 -26.08
C LEU A 69 6.18 -19.85 -27.47
N LYS A 70 6.57 -18.60 -27.78
CA LYS A 70 6.36 -17.97 -29.09
C LYS A 70 7.12 -18.66 -30.23
N GLY A 71 8.23 -19.34 -29.92
CA GLY A 71 9.00 -20.14 -30.88
C GLY A 71 8.33 -21.45 -31.31
N ARG A 72 7.30 -21.92 -30.60
CA ARG A 72 6.60 -23.18 -30.89
C ARG A 72 5.32 -22.89 -31.64
N LYS A 73 5.33 -23.13 -32.96
CA LYS A 73 4.24 -22.81 -33.91
C LYS A 73 2.89 -23.51 -33.67
N ASP A 74 2.76 -24.36 -32.65
CA ASP A 74 1.53 -25.10 -32.29
C ASP A 74 1.15 -24.97 -30.81
N VAL A 75 1.62 -23.93 -30.11
CA VAL A 75 1.14 -23.68 -28.75
C VAL A 75 -0.05 -22.75 -28.83
N GLU A 76 -1.26 -23.30 -28.68
CA GLU A 76 -2.36 -22.54 -28.06
C GLU A 76 -1.78 -22.01 -26.75
N ILE A 77 -1.38 -20.74 -26.71
CA ILE A 77 -0.93 -20.09 -25.49
C ILE A 77 -2.06 -20.30 -24.50
N ASN A 78 -1.84 -21.19 -23.52
CA ASN A 78 -2.85 -21.45 -22.51
C ASN A 78 -2.86 -20.22 -21.60
N LEU A 79 -3.62 -19.21 -22.01
CA LEU A 79 -3.72 -17.91 -21.35
C LEU A 79 -4.07 -18.08 -19.86
N GLN A 80 -4.71 -19.20 -19.51
CA GLN A 80 -4.99 -19.59 -18.12
C GLN A 80 -3.72 -19.91 -17.31
N GLU A 81 -2.65 -20.46 -17.91
CA GLU A 81 -1.38 -20.70 -17.22
C GLU A 81 -0.61 -19.40 -16.99
N VAL A 82 -0.57 -18.52 -18.00
CA VAL A 82 0.04 -17.18 -17.87
C VAL A 82 -0.71 -16.34 -16.83
N MET A 83 -2.04 -16.44 -16.79
CA MET A 83 -2.88 -15.76 -15.80
C MET A 83 -2.78 -16.37 -14.40
N LYS A 84 -2.70 -17.70 -14.27
CA LYS A 84 -2.41 -18.36 -12.97
C LYS A 84 -1.08 -17.88 -12.42
N LEU A 85 -0.08 -17.76 -13.27
CA LEU A 85 1.23 -17.24 -12.89
C LEU A 85 1.14 -15.76 -12.48
N TYR A 86 0.40 -14.92 -13.22
CA TYR A 86 0.15 -13.53 -12.85
C TYR A 86 -0.57 -13.39 -11.49
N VAL A 87 -1.59 -14.21 -11.22
CA VAL A 87 -2.31 -14.26 -9.93
C VAL A 87 -1.40 -14.73 -8.80
N ILE A 88 -0.59 -15.77 -9.02
CA ILE A 88 0.38 -16.25 -8.02
C ILE A 88 1.41 -15.16 -7.70
N LEU A 89 1.93 -14.47 -8.71
CA LEU A 89 2.90 -13.38 -8.55
C LEU A 89 2.29 -12.17 -7.83
N THR A 90 1.06 -11.80 -8.17
CA THR A 90 0.37 -10.70 -7.48
C THR A 90 -0.09 -11.07 -6.06
N GLU A 91 -0.47 -12.32 -5.79
CA GLU A 91 -0.84 -12.76 -4.44
C GLU A 91 0.39 -12.90 -3.52
N GLN A 92 1.51 -13.42 -4.03
CA GLN A 92 2.72 -13.70 -3.23
C GLN A 92 3.63 -12.49 -3.02
N VAL A 93 3.59 -11.47 -3.90
CA VAL A 93 4.47 -10.29 -3.81
C VAL A 93 3.78 -9.06 -3.21
N LEU A 94 2.45 -8.92 -3.37
CA LEU A 94 1.70 -7.74 -2.91
C LEU A 94 0.85 -7.95 -1.65
N ASP A 95 0.89 -9.16 -1.04
CA ASP A 95 0.22 -9.50 0.22
C ASP A 95 -1.16 -8.83 0.41
N GLY A 96 -2.11 -9.16 -0.46
CA GLY A 96 -3.53 -8.89 -0.16
C GLY A 96 -4.05 -7.47 -0.39
N SER A 97 -3.52 -6.74 -1.38
CA SER A 97 -4.18 -5.52 -1.89
C SER A 97 -5.68 -5.79 -2.13
N SER A 98 -6.53 -4.98 -1.50
CA SER A 98 -7.98 -5.12 -1.58
C SER A 98 -8.48 -5.20 -3.02
N HIS A 99 -7.81 -4.49 -3.93
CA HIS A 99 -8.08 -4.50 -5.36
C HIS A 99 -7.99 -5.89 -5.99
N ILE A 100 -6.91 -6.63 -5.70
CA ILE A 100 -6.62 -7.91 -6.36
C ILE A 100 -7.61 -8.98 -5.91
N LYS A 101 -7.87 -9.05 -4.61
CA LYS A 101 -8.87 -9.97 -4.04
C LYS A 101 -10.26 -9.74 -4.65
N LEU A 102 -10.65 -8.47 -4.82
CA LEU A 102 -11.94 -8.12 -5.44
C LEU A 102 -11.99 -8.52 -6.91
N LEU A 103 -10.95 -8.24 -7.69
CA LEU A 103 -10.89 -8.61 -9.10
C LEU A 103 -10.95 -10.13 -9.28
N THR A 104 -10.19 -10.90 -8.49
CA THR A 104 -10.22 -12.37 -8.52
C THR A 104 -11.61 -12.92 -8.23
N LEU A 105 -12.31 -12.38 -7.23
CA LEU A 105 -13.68 -12.80 -6.90
C LEU A 105 -14.68 -12.48 -8.01
N LEU A 106 -14.59 -11.28 -8.60
CA LEU A 106 -15.48 -10.85 -9.67
C LEU A 106 -15.24 -11.59 -10.99
N HIS A 107 -14.04 -12.12 -11.21
CA HIS A 107 -13.72 -13.01 -12.32
C HIS A 107 -14.34 -14.41 -12.19
N GLY A 108 -14.95 -14.73 -11.03
CA GLY A 108 -15.65 -15.99 -10.81
C GLY A 108 -17.01 -16.12 -11.53
N ASN A 109 -17.76 -17.15 -11.19
CA ASN A 109 -18.96 -17.56 -11.93
C ASN A 109 -20.12 -16.54 -11.91
N LYS A 110 -20.17 -15.61 -10.95
CA LYS A 110 -21.25 -14.62 -10.85
C LYS A 110 -20.94 -13.39 -11.70
N GLU A 111 -21.89 -12.95 -12.53
CA GLU A 111 -21.76 -11.74 -13.36
C GLU A 111 -21.67 -10.45 -12.53
N TYR A 112 -22.26 -10.46 -11.34
CA TYR A 112 -22.25 -9.36 -10.39
C TYR A 112 -22.12 -9.90 -8.96
N MET A 113 -21.48 -9.12 -8.10
CA MET A 113 -21.47 -9.34 -6.66
C MET A 113 -21.79 -8.03 -5.95
N THR A 114 -22.53 -8.10 -4.86
CA THR A 114 -22.75 -6.92 -4.01
C THR A 114 -21.49 -6.55 -3.23
N LYS A 115 -21.35 -5.29 -2.82
CA LYS A 115 -20.30 -4.83 -1.90
C LYS A 115 -20.19 -5.73 -0.67
N ASP A 116 -21.33 -6.12 -0.10
CA ASP A 116 -21.40 -6.94 1.11
C ASP A 116 -20.92 -8.38 0.88
N GLU A 117 -21.29 -8.97 -0.26
CA GLU A 117 -20.78 -10.29 -0.68
C GLU A 117 -19.27 -10.25 -0.92
N LEU A 118 -18.77 -9.19 -1.57
CA LEU A 118 -17.34 -9.00 -1.82
C LEU A 118 -16.56 -8.83 -0.53
N SER A 119 -17.07 -8.05 0.42
CA SER A 119 -16.43 -7.85 1.73
C SER A 119 -16.32 -9.18 2.50
N LYS A 120 -17.39 -9.99 2.50
CA LYS A 120 -17.42 -11.30 3.18
C LYS A 120 -16.50 -12.31 2.51
N ALA A 121 -16.55 -12.41 1.18
CA ALA A 121 -15.77 -13.39 0.42
C ALA A 121 -14.27 -13.07 0.39
N SER A 122 -13.90 -11.79 0.43
CA SER A 122 -12.49 -11.36 0.40
C SER A 122 -11.84 -11.28 1.79
N GLY A 123 -12.63 -11.30 2.87
CA GLY A 123 -12.16 -11.05 4.23
C GLY A 123 -11.69 -9.61 4.47
N ILE A 124 -12.06 -8.67 3.59
CA ILE A 124 -11.68 -7.26 3.69
C ILE A 124 -12.74 -6.50 4.50
N GLN A 125 -12.31 -5.53 5.32
CA GLN A 125 -13.20 -4.64 6.07
C GLN A 125 -14.13 -3.85 5.13
N PRO A 126 -15.41 -3.64 5.46
CA PRO A 126 -16.39 -3.01 4.56
C PRO A 126 -15.95 -1.65 4.00
N ALA A 127 -15.32 -0.80 4.82
CA ALA A 127 -14.82 0.49 4.38
C ALA A 127 -13.67 0.38 3.36
N ALA A 128 -12.75 -0.58 3.58
CA ALA A 128 -11.65 -0.84 2.66
C ALA A 128 -12.15 -1.50 1.35
N THR A 129 -13.17 -2.35 1.44
CA THR A 129 -13.87 -2.92 0.28
C THR A 129 -14.48 -1.81 -0.59
N LEU A 130 -15.22 -0.89 0.02
CA LEU A 130 -15.86 0.22 -0.70
C LEU A 130 -14.82 1.14 -1.35
N ARG A 131 -13.75 1.48 -0.63
CA ARG A 131 -12.65 2.27 -1.18
C ARG A 131 -12.02 1.60 -2.40
N ALA A 132 -11.70 0.31 -2.30
CA ALA A 132 -11.13 -0.44 -3.40
C ALA A 132 -12.10 -0.53 -4.60
N ILE A 133 -13.41 -0.69 -4.37
CA ILE A 133 -14.42 -0.64 -5.45
C ILE A 133 -14.38 0.70 -6.18
N PHE A 134 -14.32 1.82 -5.45
CA PHE A 134 -14.26 3.14 -6.08
C PHE A 134 -12.94 3.38 -6.82
N GLU A 135 -11.81 2.95 -6.25
CA GLU A 135 -10.52 3.03 -6.92
C GLU A 135 -10.50 2.17 -8.20
N LEU A 136 -11.06 0.95 -8.18
CA LEU A 136 -11.23 0.12 -9.38
C LEU A 136 -12.19 0.75 -10.40
N ARG A 137 -13.28 1.38 -9.95
CA ARG A 137 -14.26 2.06 -10.81
C ARG A 137 -13.63 3.25 -11.52
N ASN A 138 -12.87 4.07 -10.79
CA ASN A 138 -12.19 5.25 -11.33
C ASN A 138 -11.13 4.87 -12.38
N ASN A 139 -10.54 3.69 -12.25
CA ASN A 139 -9.60 3.13 -13.22
C ASN A 139 -10.28 2.34 -14.35
N GLY A 140 -11.62 2.34 -14.44
CA GLY A 140 -12.35 1.69 -15.53
C GLY A 140 -12.29 0.17 -15.51
N LEU A 141 -12.01 -0.45 -14.35
CA LEU A 141 -11.94 -1.91 -14.21
C LEU A 141 -13.29 -2.52 -13.80
N VAL A 142 -14.07 -1.81 -12.98
CA VAL A 142 -15.40 -2.25 -12.52
C VAL A 142 -16.44 -1.15 -12.71
N SER A 143 -17.70 -1.58 -12.83
CA SER A 143 -18.89 -0.75 -12.69
C SER A 143 -19.48 -0.97 -11.30
N TYR A 144 -19.99 0.10 -10.71
CA TYR A 144 -20.64 0.08 -9.39
C TYR A 144 -21.97 0.82 -9.48
N GLU A 145 -23.05 0.13 -9.07
CA GLU A 145 -24.40 0.68 -8.97
C GLU A 145 -24.69 1.07 -7.52
N ASP A 146 -24.95 2.36 -7.27
CA ASP A 146 -25.21 2.86 -5.92
C ASP A 146 -26.55 2.31 -5.37
N VAL A 147 -27.54 2.10 -6.23
CA VAL A 147 -28.85 1.53 -5.88
C VAL A 147 -28.74 0.00 -5.91
N GLY A 148 -28.49 -0.61 -4.76
CA GLY A 148 -28.32 -2.07 -4.63
C GLY A 148 -26.87 -2.54 -4.50
N GLU A 149 -25.91 -1.61 -4.51
CA GLU A 149 -24.49 -1.83 -4.23
C GLU A 149 -23.83 -2.95 -5.06
N LYS A 150 -24.24 -3.10 -6.32
CA LYS A 150 -23.74 -4.14 -7.22
C LYS A 150 -22.45 -3.72 -7.88
N VAL A 151 -21.47 -4.62 -7.88
CA VAL A 151 -20.19 -4.48 -8.55
C VAL A 151 -20.09 -5.50 -9.67
N LYS A 152 -19.68 -5.05 -10.85
CA LYS A 152 -19.47 -5.89 -12.03
C LYS A 152 -18.18 -5.50 -12.74
N LEU A 153 -17.40 -6.47 -13.19
CA LEU A 153 -16.25 -6.21 -14.07
C LEU A 153 -16.71 -5.61 -15.39
N ILE A 154 -16.06 -4.53 -15.83
CA ILE A 154 -16.35 -3.93 -17.13
C ILE A 154 -15.96 -4.87 -18.27
N ARG A 155 -14.83 -5.57 -18.10
CA ARG A 155 -14.37 -6.60 -19.03
C ARG A 155 -13.93 -7.81 -18.24
N ARG A 156 -14.57 -8.95 -18.53
CA ARG A 156 -14.07 -10.24 -18.08
C ARG A 156 -12.90 -10.64 -18.97
N LEU A 157 -11.88 -11.21 -18.34
CA LEU A 157 -10.68 -11.66 -19.02
C LEU A 157 -10.80 -13.11 -19.51
N PHE A 158 -11.88 -13.82 -19.13
CA PHE A 158 -12.08 -15.26 -19.32
C PHE A 158 -13.37 -15.60 -20.11
N ASP A 159 -14.01 -14.61 -20.74
CA ASP A 159 -15.14 -14.85 -21.66
C ASP A 159 -14.63 -15.11 -23.09
#